data_AF-A0A965BB44-F1
#
_entry.id   AF-A0A965BB44-F1
#
_cell.length_a   1.000
_cell.length_b   1.000
_cell.length_c   1.000
_cell.angle_alpha   90.00
_cell.angle_beta   90.00
_cell.angle_gamma   90.00
#
_symmetry.space_group_name_H-M   'P 1'
#
loop_
_entity.id
_entity.type
_entity.pdbx_description
1 polymer ?
#
loop_
_entity_poly.entity_id
_entity_poly.type
_entity_poly.pdbx_seq_one_letter_code
_entity_poly.pdbx_strand_id
1 'polypeptide(L)'
;MTESTAGSTSGGPTRHLELERKYDVPDEAVSPSFEGLAAVARVETLPVQSLDAVYFDTADHALAARRVTLRRRSGGADAGWHL
;
A
#
# COMPACT_ATOMS: atom_id res chain seq x y z
N MET A 1 -50.74 18.67 11.64
CA MET A 1 -49.46 19.37 11.84
C MET A 1 -48.58 18.46 12.68
N THR A 2 -47.81 17.60 12.03
CA THR A 2 -46.75 16.80 12.67
C THR A 2 -45.66 16.60 11.62
N GLU A 3 -44.58 17.38 11.76
CA GLU A 3 -43.38 17.27 10.94
C GLU A 3 -42.64 15.98 11.28
N SER A 4 -42.36 15.17 10.26
CA SER A 4 -41.47 14.01 10.39
C SER A 4 -40.06 14.47 10.04
N THR A 5 -39.24 14.73 11.06
CA THR A 5 -37.83 15.05 10.92
C THR A 5 -37.09 13.88 10.28
N ALA A 6 -36.61 14.07 9.04
CA ALA A 6 -35.63 13.19 8.43
C ALA A 6 -34.30 13.32 9.20
N GLY A 7 -33.90 12.24 9.86
CA GLY A 7 -32.58 12.15 10.48
C GLY A 7 -31.49 12.19 9.41
N SER A 8 -30.81 13.32 9.30
CA SER A 8 -29.63 13.49 8.43
C SER A 8 -28.51 12.58 8.93
N THR A 9 -28.14 11.57 8.15
CA THR A 9 -26.95 10.74 8.42
C THR A 9 -25.74 11.56 7.99
N SER A 10 -25.06 12.20 8.93
CA SER A 10 -23.82 12.91 8.66
C SER A 10 -22.71 11.90 8.32
N GLY A 11 -22.25 11.91 7.07
CA GLY A 11 -21.06 11.20 6.62
C GLY A 11 -19.79 11.86 7.18
N GLY A 12 -19.49 11.58 8.45
CA GLY A 12 -18.21 11.97 9.04
C GLY A 12 -17.04 11.17 8.45
N PRO A 13 -15.80 11.66 8.57
CA PRO A 13 -14.63 10.96 8.07
C PRO A 13 -14.50 9.59 8.73
N THR A 14 -14.38 8.53 7.92
CA THR A 14 -14.08 7.20 8.43
C THR A 14 -12.58 7.07 8.73
N ARG A 15 -12.28 6.44 9.86
CA ARG A 15 -10.91 6.10 10.24
C ARG A 15 -10.70 4.61 10.05
N HIS A 16 -9.63 4.25 9.35
CA HIS A 16 -9.23 2.87 9.15
C HIS A 16 -7.88 2.62 9.82
N LEU A 17 -7.67 1.40 10.34
CA LEU A 17 -6.38 0.93 10.79
C LEU A 17 -5.76 0.13 9.64
N GLU A 18 -4.64 0.61 9.12
CA GLU A 18 -3.86 -0.12 8.12
C GLU A 18 -2.70 -0.85 8.80
N LEU A 19 -2.48 -2.09 8.38
CA LEU A 19 -1.48 -3.00 8.93
C LEU A 19 -0.69 -3.58 7.76
N GLU A 20 0.59 -3.24 7.66
CA GLU A 20 1.50 -3.81 6.66
C GLU A 20 2.45 -4.82 7.31
N ARG A 21 2.74 -5.92 6.59
CA ARG A 21 3.77 -6.90 6.97
C ARG A 21 4.63 -7.20 5.75
N LYS A 22 5.96 -7.12 5.94
CA LYS A 22 6.95 -7.50 4.95
C LYS A 22 7.57 -8.84 5.32
N TYR A 23 7.67 -9.73 4.35
CA TYR A 23 8.29 -11.04 4.50
C TYR A 23 9.49 -11.14 3.56
N ASP A 24 10.50 -11.87 3.98
CA ASP A 24 11.62 -12.32 3.13
C ASP A 24 11.36 -13.79 2.83
N VAL A 25 11.16 -14.13 1.56
CA VAL A 25 10.69 -15.44 1.11
C VAL A 25 11.66 -16.00 0.08
N PRO A 26 11.88 -17.33 0.05
CA PRO A 26 12.69 -17.93 -1.00
C PRO A 26 11.97 -17.88 -2.36
N ASP A 27 12.71 -18.05 -3.46
CA ASP A 27 12.18 -17.95 -4.83
C ASP A 27 11.07 -18.97 -5.14
N GLU A 28 11.13 -20.14 -4.49
CA GLU A 28 10.14 -21.21 -4.58
C GLU A 28 8.87 -20.99 -3.74
N ALA A 29 8.78 -19.86 -3.02
CA ALA A 29 7.61 -19.56 -2.20
C ALA A 29 6.35 -19.44 -3.05
N VAL A 30 5.30 -20.11 -2.60
CA VAL A 30 3.97 -20.06 -3.21
C VAL A 30 3.06 -19.13 -2.41
N SER A 31 2.17 -18.42 -3.12
CA SER A 31 1.11 -17.67 -2.45
C SER A 31 0.25 -18.62 -1.61
N PRO A 32 -0.06 -18.30 -0.35
CA PRO A 32 -0.91 -19.13 0.48
C PRO A 32 -2.33 -19.18 -0.11
N SER A 33 -3.02 -20.32 0.09
CA SER A 33 -4.45 -20.39 -0.20
C SER A 33 -5.24 -19.62 0.87
N PHE A 34 -6.27 -18.90 0.44
CA PHE A 34 -7.24 -18.24 1.31
C PHE A 34 -8.58 -18.98 1.37
N GLU A 35 -8.67 -20.16 0.74
CA GLU A 35 -9.88 -20.99 0.74
C GLU A 35 -10.25 -21.42 2.17
N GLY A 36 -11.55 -21.43 2.48
CA GLY A 36 -12.08 -21.84 3.79
C GLY A 36 -11.98 -20.79 4.90
N LEU A 37 -11.36 -19.62 4.66
CA LEU A 37 -11.35 -18.51 5.61
C LEU A 37 -12.64 -17.69 5.49
N ALA A 38 -13.58 -17.91 6.42
CA ALA A 38 -14.88 -17.22 6.43
C ALA A 38 -14.80 -15.68 6.49
N ALA A 39 -13.67 -15.13 6.96
CA ALA A 39 -13.43 -13.69 7.03
C ALA A 39 -12.99 -13.06 5.69
N VAL A 40 -12.65 -13.87 4.68
CA VAL A 40 -12.20 -13.38 3.38
C VAL A 40 -13.41 -13.22 2.44
N ALA A 41 -13.81 -11.98 2.19
CA ALA A 41 -14.95 -11.70 1.31
C ALA A 41 -14.63 -11.90 -0.19
N ARG A 42 -13.38 -11.66 -0.60
CA ARG A 42 -12.94 -11.74 -2.00
C ARG A 42 -11.43 -11.91 -2.09
N VAL A 43 -11.00 -12.67 -3.08
CA VAL A 43 -9.60 -12.83 -3.49
C VAL A 43 -9.49 -12.44 -4.95
N GLU A 44 -8.47 -11.64 -5.29
CA GLU A 44 -8.16 -11.27 -6.67
C GLU A 44 -6.70 -11.58 -6.96
N THR A 45 -6.43 -12.13 -8.15
CA THR A 45 -5.07 -12.25 -8.67
C THR A 45 -4.81 -11.06 -9.58
N LEU A 46 -3.87 -10.21 -9.19
CA LEU A 46 -3.44 -9.09 -10.01
C LEU A 46 -2.27 -9.51 -10.92
N PRO A 47 -2.12 -8.89 -12.11
CA PRO A 47 -0.96 -9.12 -12.95
C PRO A 47 0.34 -8.77 -12.24
N VAL A 48 1.40 -9.52 -12.54
CA VAL A 48 2.76 -9.19 -12.09
C VAL A 48 3.14 -7.81 -12.63
N GLN A 49 3.68 -6.96 -11.75
CA GLN A 49 4.22 -5.65 -12.12
C GLN A 49 5.73 -5.67 -11.95
N SER A 50 6.46 -5.38 -13.02
CA SER A 50 7.90 -5.14 -12.96
C SER A 50 8.14 -3.70 -12.51
N LEU A 51 8.82 -3.55 -11.37
CA LEU A 51 9.16 -2.26 -10.78
C LEU A 51 10.68 -2.15 -10.66
N ASP A 52 11.23 -1.05 -11.16
CA ASP A 52 12.66 -0.73 -11.06
C ASP A 52 12.82 0.58 -10.29
N ALA A 53 13.86 0.69 -9.46
CA ALA A 53 14.14 1.91 -8.71
C ALA A 53 15.63 2.23 -8.72
N VAL A 54 15.95 3.48 -9.09
CA VAL A 54 17.29 4.06 -8.99
C VAL A 54 17.35 4.96 -7.76
N TYR A 55 18.32 4.73 -6.90
CA TYR A 55 18.52 5.44 -5.63
C TYR A 55 19.61 6.49 -5.79
N PHE A 56 19.39 7.65 -5.18
CA PHE A 56 20.31 8.78 -5.23
C PHE A 56 20.71 9.18 -3.82
N ASP A 57 22.00 9.45 -3.65
CA ASP A 57 22.54 10.08 -2.45
C ASP A 57 23.75 10.96 -2.87
N THR A 58 24.24 11.76 -1.94
CA THR A 58 25.52 12.44 -2.11
C THR A 58 26.67 11.46 -1.90
N ALA A 59 27.88 11.82 -2.35
CA ALA A 59 29.06 10.96 -2.19
C ALA A 59 29.40 10.67 -0.72
N ASP A 60 29.00 11.56 0.19
CA ASP A 60 29.15 11.45 1.64
C ASP A 60 27.92 10.85 2.34
N HIS A 61 26.92 10.36 1.60
CA HIS A 61 25.71 9.70 2.12
C HIS A 61 24.86 10.58 3.07
N ALA A 62 24.72 11.87 2.76
CA ALA A 62 24.04 12.84 3.61
C ALA A 62 22.54 12.54 3.77
N LEU A 63 21.88 11.94 2.77
CA LEU A 63 20.46 11.56 2.87
C LEU A 63 20.29 10.35 3.79
N ALA A 64 21.09 9.30 3.58
CA ALA A 64 21.06 8.10 4.43
C ALA A 64 21.37 8.42 5.89
N ALA A 65 22.36 9.28 6.17
CA ALA A 65 22.69 9.74 7.53
C ALA A 65 21.48 10.41 8.24
N ARG A 66 20.55 10.97 7.47
CA ARG A 66 19.32 11.63 7.95
C ARG A 66 18.08 10.74 7.80
N ARG A 67 18.25 9.47 7.41
CA ARG A 67 17.18 8.50 7.15
C ARG A 67 16.18 8.96 6.09
N VAL A 68 16.68 9.68 5.08
CA VAL A 68 15.90 10.12 3.91
C VAL A 68 16.26 9.24 2.72
N THR A 69 15.28 8.86 1.91
CA THR A 69 15.49 8.06 0.68
C THR A 69 14.98 8.82 -0.53
N LEU A 70 15.87 9.26 -1.42
CA LEU A 70 15.49 9.79 -2.72
C LEU A 70 15.61 8.69 -3.78
N ARG A 71 14.53 8.40 -4.50
CA ARG A 71 14.56 7.43 -5.60
C ARG A 71 13.66 7.82 -6.77
N ARG A 72 14.06 7.41 -7.98
CA ARG A 72 13.20 7.43 -9.15
C ARG A 72 12.77 6.00 -9.47
N ARG A 73 11.47 5.76 -9.51
CA ARG A 73 10.86 4.45 -9.84
C ARG A 73 10.28 4.47 -11.24
N SER A 74 10.48 3.37 -11.97
CA SER A 74 9.79 3.05 -13.22
C SER A 74 8.93 1.79 -13.08
N GLY A 75 7.90 1.68 -13.92
CA GLY A 75 6.91 0.62 -13.85
C GLY A 75 5.79 0.91 -12.84
N GLY A 76 4.66 0.25 -13.04
CA GLY A 76 3.44 0.41 -12.24
C GLY A 76 2.76 1.77 -12.35
N ALA A 77 1.64 1.92 -11.65
CA ALA A 77 0.81 3.14 -11.68
C ALA A 77 1.42 4.34 -10.94
N ASP A 78 2.41 4.08 -10.06
CA ASP A 78 3.06 5.07 -9.21
C ASP A 78 4.53 5.28 -9.63
N ALA A 79 4.77 5.36 -10.94
CA ALA A 79 6.08 5.67 -11.50
C ALA A 79 6.40 7.16 -11.34
N GLY A 80 7.64 7.50 -10.96
CA GLY A 80 8.00 8.88 -10.68
C GLY A 80 9.13 9.03 -9.68
N TRP A 81 9.23 10.23 -9.11
CA TRP A 81 10.15 10.56 -8.04
C TRP A 81 9.47 10.36 -6.68
N HIS A 82 10.21 9.79 -5.73
CA HIS A 82 9.76 9.56 -4.36
C HIS A 82 10.82 10.08 -3.38
N LEU A 83 10.35 10.70 -2.30
CA LEU A 83 11.15 11.22 -1.19
C LEU A 83 10.49 10.86 0.15
#